data_AF-A0A923TDA4-F1
#
_entry.id   AF-A0A923TDA4-F1
#
_cell.length_a   1.000
_cell.length_b   1.000
_cell.length_c   1.000
_cell.angle_alpha   90.00
_cell.angle_beta   90.00
_cell.angle_gamma   90.00
#
_symmetry.space_group_name_H-M   'P 1'
#
loop_
_entity.id
_entity.type
_entity.pdbx_description
1 polymer ?
#
loop_
_entity_poly.entity_id
_entity_poly.type
_entity_poly.pdbx_seq_one_letter_code
_entity_poly.pdbx_strand_id
1 'polypeptide(L)'
;MPSALSPFDLIIIGAGPGGYVCAFRAAQLGLKVALVDKRATLGGTCLNVGCIPSKALLHSSEHVTWAKHHAQEHGIKLGSVEVDLPAFMKRKDEVVAKNVGGLALLAKARKITVVTGAASFVSASEIEVTS
;
A
#
# COMPACT_ATOMS: atom_id res chain seq x y z
N MET A 1 22.92 -14.06 -17.32
CA MET A 1 22.22 -15.31 -16.97
C MET A 1 21.16 -14.99 -15.93
N PRO A 2 19.93 -15.50 -16.02
CA PRO A 2 18.97 -15.35 -14.94
C PRO A 2 19.55 -16.03 -13.69
N SER A 3 19.76 -15.25 -12.62
CA SER A 3 20.19 -15.80 -11.33
C SER A 3 18.96 -16.40 -10.67
N ALA A 4 18.85 -17.74 -10.73
CA ALA A 4 17.81 -18.45 -10.00
C ALA A 4 18.00 -18.20 -8.50
N LEU A 5 16.99 -17.61 -7.86
CA LEU A 5 16.93 -17.53 -6.40
C LEU A 5 16.76 -18.95 -5.83
N SER A 6 17.28 -19.17 -4.62
CA SER A 6 17.06 -20.44 -3.92
C SER A 6 15.56 -20.73 -3.77
N PRO A 7 15.11 -22.00 -3.80
CA PRO A 7 13.70 -22.36 -3.72
C PRO A 7 12.97 -21.74 -2.53
N PHE A 8 11.69 -21.43 -2.73
CA PHE A 8 10.77 -20.92 -1.71
C PHE A 8 9.68 -21.95 -1.46
N ASP A 9 9.16 -21.99 -0.23
CA ASP A 9 8.02 -22.86 0.10
C ASP A 9 6.72 -22.28 -0.46
N LEU A 10 6.65 -20.95 -0.60
CA LEU A 10 5.50 -20.25 -1.16
C LEU A 10 5.92 -18.99 -1.93
N ILE A 11 5.41 -18.86 -3.15
CA ILE A 11 5.55 -17.67 -3.98
C ILE A 11 4.17 -17.02 -4.13
N ILE A 12 4.08 -15.74 -3.84
CA ILE A 12 2.85 -14.96 -3.94
C ILE A 12 3.05 -13.88 -5.00
N ILE A 13 2.20 -13.89 -6.02
CA ILE A 13 2.21 -12.90 -7.10
C ILE A 13 1.15 -11.84 -6.81
N GLY A 14 1.61 -10.61 -6.61
CA GLY A 14 0.83 -9.43 -6.24
C GLY A 14 0.94 -9.11 -4.74
N ALA A 15 1.36 -7.89 -4.42
CA ALA A 15 1.51 -7.36 -3.06
C ALA A 15 0.34 -6.46 -2.64
N GLY A 16 -0.87 -6.69 -3.17
CA GLY A 16 -2.11 -6.10 -2.66
C GLY A 16 -2.51 -6.65 -1.28
N PRO A 17 -3.64 -6.18 -0.70
CA PRO A 17 -4.13 -6.66 0.60
C PRO A 17 -4.18 -8.17 0.75
N GLY A 18 -4.70 -8.90 -0.24
CA GLY A 18 -4.69 -10.36 -0.20
C GLY A 18 -3.28 -10.97 -0.18
N GLY A 19 -2.38 -10.43 -1.01
CA GLY A 19 -1.04 -10.97 -1.17
C GLY A 19 -0.11 -10.72 0.02
N TYR A 20 0.00 -9.48 0.49
CA TYR A 20 0.91 -9.20 1.63
C TYR A 20 0.39 -9.82 2.93
N VAL A 21 -0.93 -9.91 3.14
CA VAL A 21 -1.50 -10.59 4.33
C VAL A 21 -1.19 -12.09 4.27
N CYS A 22 -1.39 -12.73 3.11
CA CYS A 22 -1.02 -14.12 2.89
C CYS A 22 0.48 -14.34 3.18
N ALA A 23 1.35 -13.49 2.63
CA ALA A 23 2.80 -13.58 2.83
C ALA A 23 3.18 -13.45 4.30
N PHE A 24 2.55 -12.52 5.02
CA PHE A 24 2.81 -12.29 6.44
C PHE A 24 2.38 -13.49 7.28
N ARG A 25 1.23 -14.08 6.96
CA ARG A 25 0.74 -15.26 7.66
C ARG A 25 1.60 -16.49 7.36
N ALA A 26 1.97 -16.71 6.11
CA ALA A 26 2.85 -17.80 5.71
C ALA A 26 4.23 -17.73 6.40
N ALA A 27 4.82 -16.54 6.47
CA ALA A 27 6.08 -16.32 7.19
C ALA A 27 5.94 -16.60 8.70
N GLN A 28 4.82 -16.23 9.32
CA GLN A 28 4.53 -16.55 10.73
C GLN A 28 4.39 -18.06 10.98
N LEU A 29 3.98 -18.82 9.97
CA LEU A 29 3.90 -20.29 10.02
C LEU A 29 5.24 -20.97 9.72
N GLY A 30 6.31 -20.21 9.53
CA GLY A 30 7.67 -20.73 9.33
C GLY A 30 8.05 -20.99 7.86
N LEU A 31 7.19 -20.64 6.90
CA LEU A 31 7.49 -20.82 5.48
C LEU A 31 8.49 -19.78 4.98
N LYS A 32 9.38 -20.19 4.07
CA LYS A 32 10.23 -19.29 3.30
C LYS A 32 9.41 -18.72 2.13
N VAL A 33 9.09 -17.43 2.23
CA VAL A 33 8.14 -16.77 1.31
C VAL A 33 8.84 -15.80 0.36
N ALA A 34 8.47 -15.85 -0.92
CA ALA A 34 8.69 -14.78 -1.87
C ALA A 34 7.39 -14.03 -2.16
N LEU A 35 7.43 -12.70 -2.11
CA LEU A 35 6.33 -11.83 -2.51
C LEU A 35 6.76 -11.00 -3.71
N VAL A 36 6.07 -11.17 -4.84
CA VAL A 36 6.42 -10.54 -6.11
C VAL A 36 5.38 -9.48 -6.46
N ASP A 37 5.79 -8.26 -6.80
CA ASP A 37 4.88 -7.26 -7.38
C ASP A 37 5.62 -6.42 -8.42
N LYS A 38 4.90 -6.02 -9.48
CA LYS A 38 5.45 -5.13 -10.51
C LYS A 38 5.67 -3.70 -10.03
N ARG A 39 4.99 -3.28 -8.96
CA ARG A 39 5.17 -1.97 -8.33
C ARG A 39 6.35 -2.04 -7.35
N ALA A 40 7.15 -0.98 -7.31
CA ALA A 40 8.22 -0.85 -6.32
C ALA A 40 7.70 -0.75 -4.87
N THR A 41 6.43 -0.36 -4.68
CA THR A 41 5.79 -0.22 -3.37
C THR A 41 4.80 -1.34 -3.10
N LEU A 42 4.79 -1.85 -1.86
CA LEU A 42 3.80 -2.83 -1.40
C LEU A 42 2.42 -2.19 -1.20
N GLY A 43 1.40 -3.02 -1.03
CA GLY A 43 0.02 -2.63 -0.69
C GLY A 43 -0.94 -2.54 -1.88
N GLY A 44 -0.45 -2.72 -3.11
CA GLY A 44 -1.26 -2.81 -4.33
C GLY A 44 -2.21 -1.64 -4.54
N THR A 45 -3.34 -1.89 -5.21
CA THR A 45 -4.33 -0.87 -5.56
C THR A 45 -4.88 -0.15 -4.33
N CYS A 46 -5.34 -0.89 -3.32
CA CYS A 46 -6.06 -0.32 -2.18
C CYS A 46 -5.21 0.70 -1.41
N LEU A 47 -3.92 0.43 -1.22
CA LEU A 47 -3.02 1.35 -0.54
C LEU A 47 -2.53 2.48 -1.45
N ASN A 48 -2.05 2.16 -2.66
CA ASN A 48 -1.32 3.14 -3.45
C ASN A 48 -2.24 4.10 -4.22
N VAL A 49 -3.36 3.60 -4.75
CA VAL A 49 -4.20 4.34 -5.72
C VAL A 49 -5.70 4.10 -5.57
N GLY A 50 -6.14 3.62 -4.41
CA GLY A 50 -7.53 3.23 -4.19
C GLY A 50 -8.03 3.68 -2.82
N CYS A 51 -8.38 2.72 -1.97
CA CYS A 51 -8.99 2.94 -0.66
C CYS A 51 -8.31 4.07 0.14
N ILE A 52 -7.01 3.94 0.42
CA ILE A 52 -6.30 4.84 1.33
C ILE A 52 -6.26 6.28 0.82
N PRO A 53 -5.81 6.57 -0.43
CA PRO A 53 -5.84 7.95 -0.93
C PRO A 53 -7.25 8.51 -1.01
N SER A 54 -8.26 7.72 -1.43
CA SER A 54 -9.65 8.20 -1.48
C SER A 54 -10.18 8.57 -0.11
N LYS A 55 -9.91 7.77 0.93
CA LYS A 55 -10.41 8.03 2.29
C LYS A 55 -9.66 9.17 2.97
N ALA A 56 -8.37 9.36 2.66
CA ALA A 56 -7.62 10.53 3.11
C ALA A 56 -8.22 11.84 2.54
N LEU A 57 -8.60 11.84 1.26
CA LEU A 57 -9.25 12.99 0.63
C LEU A 57 -10.67 13.21 1.16
N LEU A 58 -11.49 12.16 1.27
CA LEU A 58 -12.85 12.27 1.82
C LEU A 58 -12.85 12.88 3.22
N HIS A 59 -11.93 12.47 4.09
CA HIS A 59 -11.82 13.01 5.45
C HIS A 59 -11.44 14.51 5.45
N SER A 60 -10.50 14.92 4.61
CA SER A 60 -10.15 16.35 4.50
C SER A 60 -11.29 17.17 3.91
N SER A 61 -12.03 16.64 2.93
CA SER A 61 -13.21 17.29 2.36
C SER A 61 -14.34 17.42 3.37
N GLU A 62 -14.55 16.41 4.22
CA GLU A 62 -15.53 16.46 5.30
C GLU A 62 -15.26 17.62 6.26
N HIS A 63 -13.99 17.87 6.62
CA HIS A 63 -13.63 19.03 7.44
C HIS A 63 -13.95 20.37 6.77
N VAL A 64 -13.79 20.47 5.44
CA VAL A 64 -14.16 21.69 4.69
C VAL A 64 -15.68 21.88 4.72
N THR A 65 -16.44 20.82 4.47
CA THR A 65 -17.90 20.84 4.55
C THR A 65 -18.38 21.26 5.93
N TRP A 66 -17.83 20.65 6.99
CA TRP A 66 -18.15 20.99 8.37
C TRP A 66 -17.82 22.45 8.69
N ALA A 67 -16.63 22.92 8.31
CA ALA A 67 -16.19 24.29 8.55
C ALA A 67 -17.07 25.32 7.84
N LYS A 68 -17.54 25.01 6.62
CA LYS A 68 -18.39 25.91 5.83
C LYS A 68 -19.85 25.93 6.27
N HIS A 69 -20.39 24.78 6.68
CA HIS A 69 -21.84 24.61 6.81
C HIS A 69 -22.29 24.36 8.25
N HIS A 70 -21.48 23.74 9.09
CA HIS A 70 -21.92 23.22 10.39
C HIS A 70 -21.22 23.86 11.60
N ALA A 71 -20.09 24.56 11.40
CA ALA A 71 -19.35 25.19 12.50
C ALA A 71 -20.20 26.14 13.36
N GLN A 72 -21.12 26.90 12.75
CA GLN A 72 -22.00 27.84 13.46
C GLN A 72 -23.01 27.14 14.38
N GLU A 73 -23.47 25.93 14.05
CA GLU A 73 -24.35 25.12 14.90
C GLU A 73 -23.67 24.78 16.23
N HIS A 74 -22.33 24.74 16.23
CA HIS A 74 -21.48 24.56 17.40
C HIS A 74 -21.05 25.89 18.07
N GLY A 75 -21.60 27.03 17.65
CA GLY A 75 -21.22 28.35 18.16
C GLY A 75 -19.87 28.86 17.65
N ILE A 76 -19.27 28.20 16.65
CA ILE A 76 -17.96 28.57 16.09
C ILE A 76 -18.17 29.47 14.88
N LYS A 77 -17.63 30.69 14.95
CA LYS A 77 -17.65 31.66 13.85
C LYS A 77 -16.33 31.61 13.10
N LEU A 78 -16.36 31.06 11.89
CA LEU A 78 -15.24 31.05 10.96
C LEU A 78 -15.43 32.15 9.90
N GLY A 79 -14.31 32.68 9.38
CA GLY A 79 -14.31 33.56 8.22
C GLY A 79 -14.49 32.78 6.91
N SER A 80 -13.87 33.25 5.82
CA SER A 80 -13.81 32.47 4.59
C SER A 80 -12.98 31.19 4.78
N VAL A 81 -13.51 30.07 4.29
CA VAL A 81 -12.80 28.78 4.27
C VAL A 81 -12.37 28.50 2.84
N GLU A 82 -11.06 28.57 2.62
CA GLU A 82 -10.42 28.30 1.32
C GLU A 82 -9.71 26.96 1.33
N VAL A 83 -9.61 26.33 0.16
CA VAL A 83 -8.97 25.03 -0.01
C VAL A 83 -7.63 25.22 -0.71
N ASP A 84 -6.55 24.92 0.01
CA ASP A 84 -5.22 24.71 -0.57
C ASP A 84 -5.15 23.27 -1.13
N LEU A 85 -5.45 23.14 -2.42
CA LEU A 85 -5.44 21.85 -3.10
C LEU A 85 -4.04 21.18 -3.09
N PRO A 86 -2.93 21.90 -3.35
CA PRO A 86 -1.58 21.36 -3.16
C PRO A 86 -1.36 20.73 -1.77
N ALA A 87 -1.75 21.42 -0.68
CA ALA A 87 -1.62 20.88 0.67
C ALA A 87 -2.52 19.65 0.90
N PHE A 88 -3.74 19.63 0.35
CA PHE A 88 -4.65 18.48 0.38
C PHE A 88 -4.02 17.24 -0.25
N MET A 89 -3.45 17.40 -1.45
CA MET A 89 -2.83 16.32 -2.20
C MET A 89 -1.56 15.82 -1.50
N LYS A 90 -0.71 16.75 -1.01
CA LYS A 90 0.48 16.41 -0.23
C LYS A 90 0.14 15.58 1.00
N ARG A 91 -0.88 15.98 1.78
CA ARG A 91 -1.34 15.22 2.95
C ARG A 91 -1.77 13.80 2.57
N LYS A 92 -2.49 13.63 1.47
CA LYS A 92 -2.89 12.31 0.96
C LYS A 92 -1.65 11.47 0.61
N ASP A 93 -0.67 12.04 -0.06
CA ASP A 93 0.59 11.36 -0.40
C ASP A 93 1.38 10.94 0.84
N GLU A 94 1.45 11.79 1.87
CA GLU A 94 2.10 11.47 3.15
C GLU A 94 1.43 10.28 3.85
N VAL A 95 0.09 10.20 3.83
CA VAL A 95 -0.66 9.06 4.39
C VAL A 95 -0.32 7.77 3.64
N VAL A 96 -0.27 7.82 2.30
CA VAL A 96 0.11 6.65 1.49
C VAL A 96 1.55 6.24 1.77
N ALA A 97 2.49 7.18 1.76
CA ALA A 97 3.91 6.93 1.98
C ALA A 97 4.17 6.30 3.37
N LYS A 98 3.52 6.81 4.42
CA LYS A 98 3.62 6.24 5.78
C LYS A 98 3.20 4.77 5.82
N ASN A 99 2.07 4.43 5.19
CA ASN A 99 1.55 3.07 5.19
C ASN A 99 2.39 2.13 4.31
N VAL A 100 2.88 2.60 3.17
CA VAL A 100 3.82 1.85 2.31
C VAL A 100 5.11 1.53 3.07
N GLY A 101 5.69 2.52 3.74
CA GLY A 101 6.88 2.34 4.57
C GLY A 101 6.64 1.34 5.71
N GLY A 102 5.48 1.41 6.37
CA GLY A 102 5.08 0.45 7.39
C GLY A 102 5.02 -0.99 6.87
N LEU A 103 4.43 -1.23 5.69
CA LEU A 103 4.41 -2.55 5.08
C LEU A 103 5.81 -3.08 4.74
N ALA A 104 6.69 -2.22 4.21
CA ALA A 104 8.07 -2.60 3.90
C ALA A 104 8.85 -3.04 5.16
N LEU A 105 8.70 -2.30 6.27
CA LEU A 105 9.28 -2.66 7.56
C LEU A 105 8.73 -4.00 8.09
N LEU A 106 7.42 -4.20 7.97
CA LEU A 106 6.74 -5.44 8.39
C LEU A 106 7.15 -6.65 7.55
N ALA A 107 7.35 -6.49 6.24
CA ALA A 107 7.86 -7.55 5.36
C ALA A 107 9.31 -7.93 5.73
N LYS A 108 10.17 -6.93 5.95
CA LYS A 108 11.56 -7.12 6.38
C LYS A 108 11.64 -7.83 7.73
N ALA A 109 10.86 -7.40 8.72
CA ALA A 109 10.82 -8.01 10.05
C ALA A 109 10.40 -9.49 10.00
N ARG A 110 9.57 -9.87 9.02
CA ARG A 110 9.12 -11.26 8.79
C ARG A 110 10.04 -12.05 7.84
N LYS A 111 11.18 -11.49 7.43
CA LYS A 111 12.16 -12.13 6.53
C LYS A 111 11.54 -12.57 5.18
N ILE A 112 10.55 -11.84 4.69
CA ILE A 112 9.93 -12.11 3.39
C ILE A 112 10.82 -11.53 2.30
N THR A 113 11.14 -12.34 1.28
CA THR A 113 11.87 -11.85 0.10
C THR A 113 10.90 -11.12 -0.81
N VAL A 114 11.05 -9.80 -0.93
CA VAL A 114 10.28 -8.99 -1.86
C VAL A 114 11.03 -8.89 -3.19
N VAL A 115 10.38 -9.28 -4.28
CA VAL A 115 10.93 -9.18 -5.64
C VAL A 115 10.08 -8.19 -6.43
N THR A 116 10.72 -7.19 -7.05
CA THR A 116 10.02 -6.23 -7.90
C THR A 116 10.12 -6.65 -9.36
N GLY A 117 8.97 -6.82 -10.01
CA GLY A 117 8.88 -7.18 -11.43
C GLY A 117 7.55 -7.84 -11.78
N ALA A 118 7.28 -7.98 -13.08
CA ALA A 118 6.16 -8.75 -13.59
C ALA A 118 6.51 -10.25 -13.55
N ALA A 119 5.65 -11.04 -12.91
CA ALA A 119 5.82 -12.49 -12.86
C ALA A 119 5.01 -13.21 -13.94
N SER A 120 5.60 -14.21 -14.57
CA SER A 120 4.95 -15.14 -15.50
C SER A 120 5.29 -16.59 -15.14
N PHE A 121 4.35 -17.51 -15.32
CA PHE A 121 4.61 -18.94 -15.11
C PHE A 121 5.46 -19.49 -16.25
N VAL A 122 6.55 -20.18 -15.89
CA VAL A 122 7.36 -20.98 -16.82
C VAL A 122 6.92 -22.45 -16.77
N SER A 123 6.52 -22.91 -15.59
CA SER A 123 5.95 -24.23 -15.36
C SER A 123 4.98 -24.19 -14.15
N ALA A 124 4.48 -25.34 -13.72
CA ALA A 124 3.60 -25.42 -12.55
C ALA A 124 4.30 -25.04 -11.22
N SER A 125 5.63 -25.09 -11.18
CA SER A 125 6.44 -24.83 -9.96
C SER A 125 7.50 -23.73 -10.15
N GLU A 126 7.55 -23.10 -11.32
CA GLU A 126 8.55 -22.08 -11.65
C GLU A 126 7.90 -20.84 -12.24
N ILE A 127 8.39 -19.70 -11.81
CA ILE A 127 8.03 -18.39 -12.36
C ILE A 127 9.28 -17.65 -12.81
N GLU A 128 9.13 -16.86 -13.86
CA GLU A 128 10.11 -15.85 -14.27
C GLU A 128 9.62 -14.49 -13.78
N VAL A 129 10.56 -13.63 -13.36
CA VAL A 129 10.26 -12.25 -12.97
C VAL A 129 11.07 -11.31 -13.83
N THR A 130 10.38 -10.49 -14.63
CA THR A 130 10.96 -9.47 -15.50
C THR A 130 10.76 -8.08 -14.90
N SER A 131 11.84 -7.30 -14.87
CA SER A 131 11.86 -5.92 -14.38
C SER A 131 11.51 -4.92 -15.46
#